data_AF-A0A7X6YGJ4-F1
#
_entry.id   AF-A0A7X6YGJ4-F1
#
_cell.length_a   1.000
_cell.length_b   1.000
_cell.length_c   1.000
_cell.angle_alpha   90.00
_cell.angle_beta   90.00
_cell.angle_gamma   90.00
#
_symmetry.space_group_name_H-M   'P 1'
#
loop_
_entity.id
_entity.type
_entity.pdbx_description
1 polymer ?
#
loop_
_entity_poly.entity_id
_entity_poly.type
_entity_poly.pdbx_seq_one_letter_code
_entity_poly.pdbx_strand_id
1 'polypeptide(L)'
;MKQWVLAVTAVALGVVTVSAQAREGWKLVWADEFDRNGLPDPAKWTYEKGFVRNKEAQYYTVSRAENARVESGRLIIEGRKEAYTAPDGKSSSYTAASVTTDGTFALTYGRVEVKAKLPRGRGMWPAIWMLGTSIHGIGWPRCGEIDIMEFVGHEPATVHANVHWFDAGKGKHTSSGGKLNGQKPSDDFHIYAVEW
;
A
#
# COMPACT_ATOMS: atom_id res chain seq x y z
N MET A 1 37.48 14.54 -50.99
CA MET A 1 37.52 13.87 -49.67
C MET A 1 36.15 14.02 -49.03
N LYS A 2 35.48 12.90 -48.72
CA LYS A 2 34.18 12.89 -48.05
C LYS A 2 34.42 13.15 -46.56
N GLN A 3 33.74 14.14 -45.98
CA GLN A 3 33.69 14.33 -44.53
C GLN A 3 32.24 14.56 -44.12
N TRP A 4 31.79 13.77 -43.15
CA TRP A 4 30.50 13.83 -42.46
C TRP A 4 30.78 14.05 -40.98
N VAL A 5 30.01 14.90 -40.29
CA VAL A 5 29.87 14.95 -38.81
C VAL A 5 28.44 15.44 -38.51
N LEU A 6 27.54 14.53 -38.11
CA LEU A 6 27.10 14.20 -36.74
C LEU A 6 26.06 15.19 -36.18
N ALA A 7 24.78 14.82 -36.30
CA ALA A 7 23.69 15.43 -35.53
C ALA A 7 23.60 14.73 -34.17
N VAL A 8 23.74 15.49 -33.08
CA VAL A 8 23.42 15.02 -31.73
C VAL A 8 22.05 15.59 -31.38
N THR A 9 21.03 14.75 -31.48
CA THR A 9 19.72 15.06 -30.90
C THR A 9 19.79 14.76 -29.41
N ALA A 10 19.83 15.80 -28.58
CA ALA A 10 19.68 15.63 -27.15
C ALA A 10 18.25 15.13 -26.87
N VAL A 11 18.15 13.86 -26.47
CA VAL A 11 16.92 13.34 -25.86
C VAL A 11 16.80 14.00 -24.49
N ALA A 12 15.87 14.95 -24.38
CA ALA A 12 15.45 15.44 -23.08
C ALA A 12 14.84 14.24 -22.32
N LEU A 13 15.59 13.73 -21.33
CA LEU A 13 15.04 12.89 -20.27
C LEU A 13 14.07 13.77 -19.47
N GLY A 14 12.82 13.81 -19.93
CA GLY A 14 11.73 14.35 -19.14
C GLY A 14 11.55 13.47 -17.91
N VAL A 15 12.02 13.94 -16.77
CA VAL A 15 11.54 13.45 -15.48
C VAL A 15 10.05 13.80 -15.44
N VAL A 16 9.19 12.82 -15.70
CA VAL A 16 7.76 12.98 -15.44
C VAL A 16 7.60 12.90 -13.94
N THR A 17 7.76 14.04 -13.27
CA THR A 17 7.24 14.19 -11.90
C THR A 17 5.74 14.04 -12.00
N VAL A 18 5.20 12.91 -11.56
CA VAL A 18 3.77 12.79 -11.28
C VAL A 18 3.55 13.66 -10.05
N SER A 19 3.26 14.95 -10.25
CA SER A 19 2.73 15.72 -9.12
C SER A 19 1.37 15.09 -8.80
N ALA A 20 1.09 14.83 -7.53
CA ALA A 20 -0.29 14.74 -7.06
C ALA A 20 -1.05 15.90 -7.72
N GLN A 21 -2.15 15.62 -8.41
CA GLN A 21 -2.90 16.65 -9.12
C GLN A 21 -3.32 17.67 -8.07
N ALA A 22 -2.75 18.89 -8.12
CA ALA A 22 -3.13 19.95 -7.20
C ALA A 22 -4.61 20.27 -7.45
N ARG A 23 -5.48 19.71 -6.62
CA ARG A 23 -6.91 20.03 -6.63
C ARG A 23 -7.08 21.43 -6.08
N GLU A 24 -7.89 22.24 -6.75
CA GLU A 24 -8.19 23.59 -6.31
C GLU A 24 -8.77 23.56 -4.88
N GLY A 25 -8.25 24.41 -3.99
CA GLY A 25 -8.61 24.43 -2.58
C GLY A 25 -7.90 23.39 -1.68
N TRP A 26 -7.13 22.46 -2.25
CA TRP A 26 -6.39 21.46 -1.48
C TRP A 26 -4.90 21.81 -1.35
N LYS A 27 -4.33 21.50 -0.19
CA LYS A 27 -2.90 21.64 0.08
C LYS A 27 -2.29 20.28 0.40
N LEU A 28 -1.22 19.91 -0.30
CA LEU A 28 -0.43 18.73 0.04
C LEU A 28 0.25 18.93 1.40
N VAL A 29 0.03 18.02 2.34
CA VAL A 29 0.63 18.08 3.69
C VAL A 29 1.64 16.97 3.94
N TRP A 30 1.58 15.88 3.18
CA TRP A 30 2.47 14.73 3.29
C TRP A 30 2.42 13.92 2.00
N ALA A 31 3.57 13.38 1.56
CA ALA A 31 3.67 12.52 0.40
C ALA A 31 4.91 11.62 0.48
N ASP A 32 4.87 10.50 -0.25
CA ASP A 32 6.06 9.76 -0.63
C ASP A 32 5.99 9.31 -2.08
N GLU A 33 6.87 9.88 -2.92
CA GLU A 33 6.95 9.57 -4.35
C GLU A 33 7.91 8.40 -4.64
N PHE A 34 8.55 7.86 -3.60
CA PHE A 34 9.46 6.70 -3.69
C PHE A 34 10.64 6.92 -4.67
N ASP A 35 11.23 8.12 -4.65
CA ASP A 35 12.34 8.50 -5.55
C ASP A 35 13.69 7.88 -5.19
N ARG A 36 13.85 7.37 -3.96
CA ARG A 36 15.11 6.81 -3.47
C ARG A 36 15.07 5.28 -3.48
N ASN A 37 15.83 4.67 -4.39
CA ASN A 37 16.01 3.22 -4.42
C ASN A 37 16.54 2.66 -3.08
N GLY A 38 16.10 1.47 -2.70
CA GLY A 38 16.53 0.77 -1.49
C GLY A 38 15.36 0.32 -0.63
N LEU A 39 15.50 0.39 0.69
CA LEU A 39 14.38 0.15 1.60
C LEU A 39 13.49 1.41 1.70
N PRO A 40 12.19 1.26 2.00
CA PRO A 40 11.31 2.35 2.45
C PRO A 40 11.99 3.30 3.44
N ASP A 41 11.72 4.61 3.29
CA ASP A 41 12.30 5.64 4.15
C ASP A 41 11.86 5.44 5.61
N PRO A 42 12.77 5.13 6.55
CA PRO A 42 12.41 4.89 7.95
C PRO A 42 11.89 6.14 8.67
N ALA A 43 12.06 7.34 8.10
CA ALA A 43 11.44 8.55 8.63
C ALA A 43 9.93 8.64 8.32
N LYS A 44 9.44 7.82 7.37
CA LYS A 44 8.05 7.82 6.89
C LYS A 44 7.33 6.49 7.11
N TRP A 45 8.05 5.38 7.07
CA TRP A 45 7.47 4.05 7.08
C TRP A 45 8.15 3.17 8.13
N THR A 46 7.33 2.44 8.87
CA THR A 46 7.73 1.30 9.69
C THR A 46 7.10 0.01 9.16
N TYR A 47 7.45 -1.12 9.76
CA TYR A 47 7.02 -2.45 9.33
C TYR A 47 6.23 -3.17 10.40
N GLU A 48 5.27 -3.94 9.96
CA GLU A 48 4.70 -4.99 10.79
C GLU A 48 5.53 -6.27 10.68
N LYS A 49 5.48 -7.09 11.74
CA LYS A 49 6.31 -8.29 11.84
C LYS A 49 5.49 -9.52 12.23
N GLY A 50 5.68 -10.59 11.47
CA GLY A 50 5.16 -11.92 11.77
C GLY A 50 3.77 -12.20 11.23
N PHE A 51 3.06 -13.11 11.90
CA PHE A 51 1.67 -13.43 11.60
C PHE A 51 0.77 -12.46 12.35
N VAL A 52 0.26 -11.45 11.64
CA VAL A 52 -0.38 -10.28 12.29
C VAL A 52 -1.90 -10.40 12.30
N ARG A 53 -2.51 -10.83 11.19
CA ARG A 53 -3.96 -10.78 10.99
C ARG A 53 -4.53 -12.06 10.41
N ASN A 54 -5.85 -12.22 10.56
CA ASN A 54 -6.75 -13.11 9.83
C ASN A 54 -6.31 -14.56 9.59
N LYS A 55 -5.38 -15.08 10.41
CA LYS A 55 -4.73 -16.39 10.18
C LYS A 55 -4.16 -16.50 8.76
N GLU A 56 -3.63 -15.39 8.26
CA GLU A 56 -3.00 -15.28 6.95
C GLU A 56 -1.76 -16.18 6.86
N ALA A 57 -1.47 -16.68 5.65
CA ALA A 57 -0.43 -17.68 5.45
C ALA A 57 1.00 -17.08 5.46
N GLN A 58 1.12 -15.78 5.17
CA GLN A 58 2.40 -15.10 5.06
C GLN A 58 2.94 -14.61 6.40
N TYR A 59 4.26 -14.70 6.54
CA TYR A 59 4.98 -14.00 7.60
C TYR A 59 5.41 -12.62 7.07
N TYR A 60 4.99 -11.54 7.73
CA TYR A 60 5.46 -10.20 7.38
C TYR A 60 6.90 -10.00 7.87
N THR A 61 7.79 -9.71 6.93
CA THR A 61 9.23 -9.50 7.20
C THR A 61 9.53 -8.02 7.45
N VAL A 62 10.62 -7.74 8.16
CA VAL A 62 11.08 -6.39 8.47
C VAL A 62 12.35 -6.10 7.68
N SER A 63 12.39 -4.96 6.98
CA SER A 63 13.58 -4.47 6.28
C SER A 63 14.23 -5.48 5.33
N ARG A 64 13.42 -6.32 4.68
CA ARG A 64 13.88 -7.31 3.69
C ARG A 64 13.50 -6.87 2.29
N ALA A 65 14.51 -6.58 1.46
CA ALA A 65 14.32 -6.02 0.12
C ALA A 65 13.53 -6.94 -0.82
N GLU A 66 13.59 -8.25 -0.58
CA GLU A 66 12.80 -9.23 -1.33
C GLU A 66 11.30 -9.06 -1.13
N ASN A 67 10.86 -8.49 -0.01
CA ASN A 67 9.44 -8.30 0.31
C ASN A 67 9.00 -6.83 0.27
N ALA A 68 9.88 -5.87 0.56
CA ALA A 68 9.61 -4.45 0.47
C ALA A 68 10.85 -3.66 0.03
N ARG A 69 10.76 -3.02 -1.13
CA ARG A 69 11.83 -2.17 -1.67
C ARG A 69 11.26 -1.03 -2.49
N VAL A 70 11.98 0.07 -2.52
CA VAL A 70 11.80 1.13 -3.49
C VAL A 70 12.70 0.86 -4.69
N GLU A 71 12.12 0.82 -5.87
CA GLU A 71 12.82 0.59 -7.12
C GLU A 71 12.08 1.29 -8.27
N SER A 72 12.81 2.07 -9.06
CA SER A 72 12.26 2.74 -10.26
C SER A 72 11.06 3.67 -9.95
N GLY A 73 11.17 4.48 -8.88
CA GLY A 73 10.18 5.48 -8.49
C GLY A 73 8.93 4.90 -7.84
N ARG A 74 9.01 3.69 -7.25
CA ARG A 74 7.85 2.95 -6.74
C ARG A 74 8.23 2.12 -5.53
N LEU A 75 7.34 2.05 -4.55
CA LEU A 75 7.34 1.00 -3.55
C LEU A 75 6.81 -0.31 -4.16
N ILE A 76 7.63 -1.35 -4.07
CA ILE A 76 7.27 -2.73 -4.41
C ILE A 76 7.06 -3.50 -3.11
N ILE A 77 5.83 -3.95 -2.87
CA ILE A 77 5.50 -4.93 -1.84
C ILE A 77 5.28 -6.27 -2.53
N GLU A 78 6.09 -7.26 -2.17
CA GLU A 78 6.16 -8.53 -2.87
C GLU A 78 5.87 -9.70 -1.93
N GLY A 79 4.75 -10.39 -2.20
CA GLY A 79 4.44 -11.68 -1.59
C GLY A 79 5.22 -12.79 -2.29
N ARG A 80 5.89 -13.64 -1.54
CA ARG A 80 6.73 -14.72 -2.08
C ARG A 80 6.31 -16.06 -1.49
N LYS A 81 6.33 -17.11 -2.33
CA LYS A 81 6.24 -18.49 -1.88
C LYS A 81 7.66 -19.01 -1.69
N GLU A 82 8.08 -19.16 -0.45
CA GLU A 82 9.43 -19.62 -0.09
C GLU A 82 9.41 -20.30 1.27
N ALA A 83 10.31 -21.25 1.50
CA ALA A 83 10.57 -21.76 2.84
C ALA A 83 11.36 -20.71 3.61
N TYR A 84 10.76 -20.14 4.65
CA TYR A 84 11.35 -19.09 5.47
C TYR A 84 11.28 -19.45 6.94
N THR A 85 12.41 -19.34 7.64
CA THR A 85 12.48 -19.40 9.10
C THR A 85 12.85 -18.01 9.61
N ALA A 86 11.92 -17.39 10.33
CA ALA A 86 12.07 -16.06 10.88
C ALA A 86 13.05 -16.04 12.07
N PRO A 87 13.65 -14.87 12.38
CA PRO A 87 14.52 -14.71 13.55
C PRO A 87 13.85 -15.04 14.90
N ASP A 88 12.53 -15.02 14.98
CA ASP A 88 11.76 -15.45 16.16
C ASP A 88 11.50 -16.97 16.22
N GLY A 89 12.13 -17.74 15.32
CA GLY A 89 12.03 -19.20 15.24
C GLY A 89 10.81 -19.72 14.49
N LYS A 90 9.87 -18.86 14.08
CA LYS A 90 8.67 -19.29 13.35
C LYS A 90 9.00 -19.60 11.90
N SER A 91 8.38 -20.64 11.36
CA SER A 91 8.54 -21.00 9.94
C SER A 91 7.27 -20.69 9.15
N SER A 92 7.44 -20.30 7.88
CA SER A 92 6.36 -20.04 6.95
C SER A 92 6.74 -20.50 5.54
N SER A 93 5.72 -20.86 4.76
CA SER A 93 5.83 -21.15 3.32
C SER A 93 5.59 -19.90 2.45
N TYR A 94 5.22 -18.78 3.08
CA TYR A 94 4.98 -17.52 2.42
C TYR A 94 5.55 -16.35 3.23
N THR A 95 6.12 -15.38 2.54
CA THR A 95 6.57 -14.12 3.12
C THR A 95 5.90 -12.96 2.40
N ALA A 96 5.77 -11.84 3.08
CA ALA A 96 5.35 -10.57 2.49
C ALA A 96 5.92 -9.41 3.30
N ALA A 97 5.48 -8.19 3.00
CA ALA A 97 5.68 -7.02 3.83
C ALA A 97 4.36 -6.28 4.05
N SER A 98 4.26 -5.61 5.20
CA SER A 98 3.24 -4.62 5.49
C SER A 98 3.96 -3.41 6.05
N VAL A 99 3.83 -2.27 5.37
CA VAL A 99 4.43 -1.00 5.78
C VAL A 99 3.35 -0.06 6.27
N THR A 100 3.64 0.71 7.30
CA THR A 100 2.67 1.60 7.96
C THR A 100 3.33 2.91 8.36
N THR A 101 2.53 3.97 8.46
CA THR A 101 2.96 5.28 8.96
C THR A 101 2.75 5.41 10.48
N ASP A 102 2.41 4.32 11.18
CA ASP A 102 2.28 4.32 12.64
C ASP A 102 3.54 4.88 13.32
N GLY A 103 3.34 5.82 14.25
CA GLY A 103 4.42 6.56 14.91
C GLY A 103 5.16 7.62 14.07
N THR A 104 4.85 7.79 12.78
CA THR A 104 5.53 8.77 11.91
C THR A 104 4.58 9.81 11.33
N PHE A 105 3.43 9.40 10.79
CA PHE A 105 2.43 10.29 10.23
C PHE A 105 1.01 9.77 10.46
N ALA A 106 0.13 10.70 10.84
CA ALA A 106 -1.31 10.47 10.93
C ALA A 106 -2.03 11.71 10.38
N LEU A 107 -3.19 11.47 9.77
CA LEU A 107 -4.02 12.51 9.18
C LEU A 107 -5.39 12.54 9.87
N THR A 108 -5.86 13.74 10.19
CA THR A 108 -7.27 13.97 10.56
C THR A 108 -7.88 14.94 9.57
N TYR A 109 -8.93 14.44 8.92
CA TYR A 109 -9.64 15.03 7.77
C TYR A 109 -8.77 15.25 6.53
N GLY A 110 -9.45 15.27 5.39
CA GLY A 110 -8.85 15.49 4.09
C GLY A 110 -8.87 14.25 3.20
N ARG A 111 -7.92 14.20 2.27
CA ARG A 111 -7.89 13.23 1.19
C ARG A 111 -6.59 12.44 1.20
N VAL A 112 -6.71 11.12 1.11
CA VAL A 112 -5.58 10.20 0.93
C VAL A 112 -5.71 9.59 -0.46
N GLU A 113 -4.65 9.68 -1.27
CA GLU A 113 -4.57 9.06 -2.59
C GLU A 113 -3.36 8.12 -2.66
N VAL A 114 -3.55 6.94 -3.24
CA VAL A 114 -2.48 5.98 -3.51
C VAL A 114 -2.60 5.51 -4.95
N LYS A 115 -1.55 5.72 -5.74
CA LYS A 115 -1.46 5.20 -7.11
C LYS A 115 -0.78 3.83 -7.09
N ALA A 116 -1.55 2.76 -7.31
CA ALA A 116 -1.07 1.39 -7.20
C ALA A 116 -1.54 0.51 -8.35
N LYS A 117 -0.76 -0.53 -8.66
CA LYS A 117 -1.15 -1.65 -9.51
C LYS A 117 -1.12 -2.93 -8.68
N LEU A 118 -2.19 -3.71 -8.72
CA LEU A 118 -2.35 -4.88 -7.85
C LEU A 118 -1.78 -6.16 -8.49
N PRO A 119 -1.26 -7.10 -7.68
CA PRO A 119 -0.81 -8.41 -8.17
C PRO A 119 -1.97 -9.23 -8.77
N ARG A 120 -1.60 -10.22 -9.58
CA ARG A 120 -2.51 -11.29 -10.03
C ARG A 120 -2.23 -12.55 -9.23
N GLY A 121 -3.25 -13.34 -8.96
CA GLY A 121 -3.10 -14.69 -8.43
C GLY A 121 -4.09 -15.02 -7.32
N ARG A 122 -4.61 -16.24 -7.34
CA ARG A 122 -5.47 -16.74 -6.26
C ARG A 122 -4.70 -16.78 -4.95
N GLY A 123 -5.33 -16.29 -3.87
CA GLY A 123 -4.71 -16.19 -2.55
C GLY A 123 -3.97 -14.88 -2.30
N MET A 124 -3.84 -14.00 -3.29
CA MET A 124 -3.36 -12.64 -3.08
C MET A 124 -4.45 -11.78 -2.43
N TRP A 125 -4.08 -11.01 -1.41
CA TRP A 125 -4.95 -10.07 -0.71
C TRP A 125 -4.17 -8.77 -0.39
N PRO A 126 -3.88 -7.92 -1.40
CA PRO A 126 -3.32 -6.60 -1.17
C PRO A 126 -4.41 -5.67 -0.62
N ALA A 127 -4.01 -4.77 0.26
CA ALA A 127 -4.89 -3.78 0.86
C ALA A 127 -4.19 -2.42 0.98
N ILE A 128 -4.96 -1.35 0.81
CA ILE A 128 -4.61 0.04 1.13
C ILE A 128 -5.68 0.51 2.10
N TRP A 129 -5.29 0.74 3.34
CA TRP A 129 -6.21 0.89 4.44
C TRP A 129 -5.61 1.76 5.55
N MET A 130 -6.45 2.19 6.48
CA MET A 130 -6.10 3.11 7.57
C MET A 130 -6.72 2.61 8.88
N LEU A 131 -6.01 2.83 9.99
CA LEU A 131 -6.50 2.62 11.36
C LEU A 131 -6.43 3.90 12.16
N GLY A 132 -7.34 4.07 13.12
CA GLY A 132 -7.22 5.11 14.12
C GLY A 132 -6.00 4.90 15.01
N THR A 133 -5.24 5.98 15.28
CA THR A 133 -4.05 5.95 16.16
C THR A 133 -4.37 5.53 17.60
N SER A 134 -5.64 5.58 17.99
CA SER A 134 -6.14 5.05 19.27
C SER A 134 -6.10 3.52 19.35
N ILE A 135 -5.70 2.80 18.30
CA ILE A 135 -5.49 1.34 18.31
C ILE A 135 -4.64 0.88 19.49
N HIS A 136 -3.63 1.66 19.89
CA HIS A 136 -2.72 1.35 21.00
C HIS A 136 -3.35 1.53 22.40
N GLY A 137 -4.51 2.19 22.49
CA GLY A 137 -5.21 2.45 23.74
C GLY A 137 -6.56 1.72 23.85
N ILE A 138 -7.44 1.91 22.86
CA ILE A 138 -8.82 1.40 22.90
C ILE A 138 -9.03 0.12 22.06
N GLY A 139 -8.05 -0.22 21.22
CA GLY A 139 -8.06 -1.42 20.39
C GLY A 139 -9.09 -1.41 19.26
N TRP A 140 -8.98 -2.43 18.40
CA TRP A 140 -9.94 -2.69 17.34
C TRP A 140 -11.18 -3.42 17.90
N PRO A 141 -12.41 -3.15 17.42
CA PRO A 141 -12.79 -2.23 16.33
C PRO A 141 -13.10 -0.80 16.80
N ARG A 142 -12.82 -0.46 18.07
CA ARG A 142 -13.17 0.87 18.63
C ARG A 142 -12.33 2.00 18.04
N CYS A 143 -11.09 1.71 17.65
CA CYS A 143 -10.22 2.67 16.98
C CYS A 143 -10.71 3.08 15.59
N GLY A 144 -11.61 2.30 14.99
CA GLY A 144 -12.04 2.49 13.60
C GLY A 144 -11.00 2.02 12.58
N GLU A 145 -11.50 1.68 11.39
CA GLU A 145 -10.72 1.24 10.23
C GLU A 145 -11.39 1.74 8.95
N ILE A 146 -10.59 2.19 7.99
CA ILE A 146 -11.03 2.51 6.63
C ILE A 146 -10.20 1.73 5.64
N ASP A 147 -10.86 0.82 4.93
CA ASP A 147 -10.31 0.10 3.81
C ASP A 147 -10.57 0.88 2.52
N ILE A 148 -9.58 1.67 2.10
CA ILE A 148 -9.66 2.48 0.85
C ILE A 148 -9.74 1.54 -0.35
N MET A 149 -8.98 0.44 -0.30
CA MET A 149 -9.00 -0.61 -1.30
C MET A 149 -8.62 -1.94 -0.66
N GLU A 150 -9.48 -2.93 -0.83
CA GLU A 150 -9.14 -4.35 -0.70
C GLU A 150 -9.37 -5.08 -2.01
N PHE A 151 -8.58 -6.11 -2.23
CA PHE A 151 -8.69 -7.00 -3.37
C PHE A 151 -8.57 -8.45 -2.91
N VAL A 152 -9.31 -9.35 -3.55
CA VAL A 152 -9.15 -10.78 -3.32
C VAL A 152 -8.88 -11.45 -4.65
N GLY A 153 -7.72 -12.06 -4.82
CA GLY A 153 -7.25 -12.53 -6.12
C GLY A 153 -8.06 -13.65 -6.79
N HIS A 154 -9.10 -14.18 -6.15
CA HIS A 154 -10.07 -15.07 -6.80
C HIS A 154 -11.23 -14.31 -7.49
N GLU A 155 -11.40 -13.01 -7.22
CA GLU A 155 -12.29 -12.07 -7.90
C GLU A 155 -11.45 -10.98 -8.61
N PRO A 156 -10.67 -11.31 -9.65
CA PRO A 156 -9.64 -10.43 -10.20
C PRO A 156 -10.14 -9.13 -10.85
N ALA A 157 -11.45 -8.99 -11.04
CA ALA A 157 -12.09 -7.80 -11.60
C ALA A 157 -12.88 -6.98 -10.55
N THR A 158 -12.73 -7.33 -9.28
CA THR A 158 -13.45 -6.72 -8.15
C THR A 158 -12.47 -6.02 -7.22
N VAL A 159 -12.79 -4.80 -6.81
CA VAL A 159 -12.15 -4.11 -5.68
C VAL A 159 -13.21 -3.73 -4.66
N HIS A 160 -12.85 -3.79 -3.39
CA HIS A 160 -13.74 -3.53 -2.25
C HIS A 160 -13.27 -2.29 -1.49
N ALA A 161 -14.22 -1.60 -0.86
CA ALA A 161 -13.93 -0.53 0.08
C ALA A 161 -14.89 -0.68 1.26
N ASN A 162 -14.35 -0.62 2.48
CA ASN A 162 -15.10 -0.88 3.70
C ASN A 162 -14.72 0.12 4.80
N VAL A 163 -15.62 0.30 5.75
CA VAL A 163 -15.36 0.99 7.02
C VAL A 163 -15.79 0.09 8.16
N HIS A 164 -14.96 0.00 9.20
CA HIS A 164 -15.21 -0.87 10.36
C HIS A 164 -15.21 -0.04 11.64
N TRP A 165 -16.15 -0.33 12.53
CA TRP A 165 -16.28 0.37 13.82
C TRP A 165 -16.90 -0.52 14.89
N PHE A 166 -16.81 -0.07 16.14
CA PHE A 166 -17.59 -0.63 17.25
C PHE A 166 -18.96 0.07 17.32
N ASP A 167 -20.04 -0.67 17.07
CA ASP A 167 -21.41 -0.16 17.22
C ASP A 167 -21.82 -0.30 18.69
N ALA A 168 -21.84 0.84 19.41
CA ALA A 168 -22.19 0.87 20.83
C ALA A 168 -23.65 0.46 21.10
N GLY A 169 -24.57 0.73 20.16
CA GLY A 169 -25.96 0.33 20.29
C GLY A 169 -26.15 -1.19 20.17
N LYS A 170 -25.27 -1.86 19.42
CA LYS A 170 -25.28 -3.34 19.25
C LYS A 170 -24.25 -4.06 20.12
N GLY A 171 -23.34 -3.35 20.77
CA GLY A 171 -22.26 -3.89 21.58
C GLY A 171 -21.26 -4.76 20.79
N LYS A 172 -21.11 -4.56 19.48
CA LYS A 172 -20.27 -5.43 18.63
C LYS A 172 -19.62 -4.70 17.46
N HIS A 173 -18.63 -5.35 16.85
CA HIS A 173 -18.10 -4.96 15.54
C HIS A 173 -19.23 -4.83 14.52
N THR A 174 -19.17 -3.76 13.73
CA THR A 174 -19.99 -3.55 12.55
C THR A 174 -19.10 -3.02 11.44
N SER A 175 -19.44 -3.35 10.19
CA SER A 175 -18.84 -2.75 9.01
C SER A 175 -19.90 -2.39 7.98
N SER A 176 -19.52 -1.50 7.06
CA SER A 176 -20.31 -1.12 5.90
C SER A 176 -19.35 -0.83 4.76
N GLY A 177 -19.75 -1.15 3.54
CA GLY A 177 -18.86 -1.02 2.40
C GLY A 177 -19.55 -1.34 1.08
N GLY A 178 -18.75 -1.33 0.03
CA GLY A 178 -19.18 -1.60 -1.32
C GLY A 178 -18.07 -2.25 -2.14
N LYS A 179 -18.40 -2.56 -3.39
CA LYS A 179 -17.45 -3.10 -4.34
C LYS A 179 -17.69 -2.55 -5.74
N LEU A 180 -16.61 -2.43 -6.51
CA LEU A 180 -16.65 -2.12 -7.93
C LEU A 180 -16.25 -3.36 -8.71
N ASN A 181 -17.11 -3.79 -9.62
CA ASN A 181 -16.86 -4.93 -10.52
C ASN A 181 -16.38 -4.43 -11.90
N GLY A 182 -15.90 -5.36 -12.72
CA GLY A 182 -15.46 -5.08 -14.10
C GLY A 182 -14.21 -4.21 -14.18
N GLN A 183 -13.48 -4.08 -13.08
CA GLN A 183 -12.25 -3.31 -13.00
C GLN A 183 -11.06 -4.12 -13.51
N LYS A 184 -9.96 -3.44 -13.80
CA LYS A 184 -8.69 -4.06 -14.24
C LYS A 184 -7.52 -3.65 -13.33
N PRO A 185 -7.60 -3.95 -12.01
CA PRO A 185 -6.66 -3.43 -11.02
C PRO A 185 -5.22 -3.95 -11.21
N SER A 186 -5.04 -5.04 -11.95
CA SER A 186 -3.72 -5.64 -12.22
C SER A 186 -3.14 -5.33 -13.60
N ASP A 187 -3.91 -4.70 -14.50
CA ASP A 187 -3.40 -4.34 -15.84
C ASP A 187 -2.56 -3.06 -15.77
N ASP A 188 -3.09 -2.04 -15.08
CA ASP A 188 -2.51 -0.71 -15.00
C ASP A 188 -2.49 -0.18 -13.57
N PHE A 189 -1.80 0.95 -13.38
CA PHE A 189 -1.90 1.71 -12.14
C PHE A 189 -3.24 2.45 -12.08
N HIS A 190 -3.89 2.38 -10.93
CA HIS A 190 -5.12 3.09 -10.61
C HIS A 190 -4.89 3.99 -9.40
N ILE A 191 -5.69 5.04 -9.27
CA ILE A 191 -5.70 5.89 -8.08
C ILE A 191 -6.82 5.40 -7.16
N TYR A 192 -6.44 4.94 -5.97
CA TYR A 192 -7.36 4.60 -4.88
C TYR A 192 -7.37 5.75 -3.89
N ALA A 193 -8.56 6.22 -3.51
CA ALA A 193 -8.64 7.41 -2.67
C ALA A 193 -9.85 7.39 -1.72
N VAL A 194 -9.65 8.02 -0.57
CA VAL A 194 -10.72 8.40 0.36
C VAL A 194 -10.65 9.89 0.62
N GLU A 195 -11.80 10.50 0.81
CA GLU A 195 -11.97 11.90 1.18
C GLU A 195 -12.99 11.95 2.32
N TRP A 196 -12.61 12.56 3.45
CA TRP A 196 -13.46 12.65 4.65
C TRP A 196 -13.33 13.99 5.37
#